data_AF-A0A850MQM8-F1
#
_entry.id   AF-A0A850MQM8-F1
#
_cell.length_a   1.000
_cell.length_b   1.000
_cell.length_c   1.000
_cell.angle_alpha   90.00
_cell.angle_beta   90.00
_cell.angle_gamma   90.00
#
_symmetry.space_group_name_H-M   'P 1'
#
loop_
_entity.id
_entity.type
_entity.pdbx_description
1 polymer ?
#
loop_
_entity_poly.entity_id
_entity_poly.type
_entity_poly.pdbx_seq_one_letter_code
_entity_poly.pdbx_strand_id
1 'polypeptide(L)' 'MTWWKCNKCGYTLQKESPPEEKICPSCKNECTFTNVTCYVPECGGPEGEHIDHRL' A
#
# COMPACT_ATOMS: atom_id res chain seq x y z
N MET A 1 -3.87 8.19 8.27
CA MET A 1 -3.26 8.08 6.93
C MET A 1 -2.96 6.62 6.67
N THR A 2 -3.56 6.05 5.63
CA THR A 2 -3.55 4.60 5.40
C THR A 2 -2.88 4.32 4.05
N TRP A 3 -2.00 3.33 4.03
CA TRP A 3 -1.24 2.91 2.87
C TRP A 3 -1.79 1.59 2.33
N TRP A 4 -1.92 1.53 1.01
CA TRP A 4 -2.47 0.39 0.29
C TRP A 4 -1.47 -0.06 -0.77
N LYS A 5 -1.19 -1.35 -0.85
CA LYS A 5 -0.24 -1.94 -1.80
C LYS A 5 -0.95 -2.87 -2.77
N CYS A 6 -0.70 -2.68 -4.05
CA CYS A 6 -1.14 -3.58 -5.10
C CYS A 6 -0.42 -4.92 -4.97
N ASN A 7 -1.16 -6.00 -4.81
CA ASN A 7 -0.60 -7.35 -4.70
C ASN A 7 0.02 -7.89 -6.01
N LYS A 8 -0.23 -7.23 -7.15
CA LYS A 8 0.27 -7.65 -8.47
C LYS A 8 1.62 -7.04 -8.82
N CYS A 9 1.77 -5.72 -8.66
CA CYS A 9 2.96 -4.99 -9.07
C CYS A 9 3.71 -4.32 -7.92
N GLY A 10 3.17 -4.35 -6.70
CA GLY A 10 3.78 -3.70 -5.53
C GLY A 10 3.56 -2.18 -5.45
N TYR A 11 2.77 -1.60 -6.37
CA TYR A 11 2.45 -0.16 -6.33
C TYR A 11 1.74 0.21 -5.02
N THR A 12 2.28 1.20 -4.32
CA THR A 12 1.70 1.73 -3.09
C THR A 12 0.96 3.03 -3.36
N LEU A 13 -0.20 3.20 -2.73
CA LEU A 13 -0.93 4.46 -2.71
C LEU A 13 -1.38 4.79 -1.29
N GLN A 14 -1.60 6.07 -1.06
CA GLN A 14 -2.10 6.59 0.21
C GLN A 14 -3.55 7.00 0.05
N LYS A 15 -4.45 6.37 0.80
CA LYS A 15 -5.89 6.70 0.85
C LYS A 15 -6.44 6.31 2.20
N GLU A 16 -7.30 7.15 2.78
CA GLU A 16 -7.91 6.89 4.09
C GLU A 16 -8.81 5.63 4.09
N SER A 17 -9.49 5.39 2.98
CA SER A 17 -10.39 4.25 2.76
C SER A 17 -9.84 3.28 1.71
N PRO A 18 -10.28 2.00 1.70
CA PRO A 18 -9.90 1.05 0.66
C PRO A 18 -10.22 1.62 -0.72
N PRO A 19 -9.30 1.52 -1.70
CA PRO A 19 -9.61 1.94 -3.05
C PRO A 19 -10.76 1.09 -3.61
N GLU A 20 -11.87 1.75 -3.95
CA GLU A 20 -13.02 1.15 -4.62
C GLU A 20 -12.64 0.65 -6.02
N GLU A 21 -11.64 1.30 -6.62
CA GLU A 21 -11.03 0.89 -7.88
C GLU A 21 -10.16 -0.35 -7.68
N LYS A 22 -10.60 -1.45 -8.28
CA LYS A 22 -9.77 -2.66 -8.39
C LYS A 22 -8.65 -2.52 -9.40
N ILE A 23 -8.72 -1.54 -10.31
CA ILE A 23 -7.71 -1.35 -11.35
C ILE A 23 -6.54 -0.57 -10.77
N CYS A 24 -5.35 -1.16 -10.81
CA CYS A 24 -4.13 -0.47 -10.39
C CYS A 24 -3.75 0.61 -11.43
N PRO A 25 -3.45 1.87 -11.04
CA PRO A 25 -2.99 2.88 -11.99
C PRO A 25 -1.61 2.58 -12.57
N SER A 26 -0.78 1.82 -11.85
CA SER A 26 0.57 1.44 -12.29
C SER A 26 0.54 0.33 -13.34
N CYS A 27 -0.08 -0.82 -13.02
CA CYS A 27 -0.11 -1.95 -13.94
C CYS A 27 -1.38 -1.99 -14.83
N LYS A 28 -2.35 -1.09 -14.63
CA LYS A 28 -3.60 -0.97 -15.39
C LYS A 28 -4.39 -2.28 -15.50
N ASN A 29 -4.28 -3.11 -14.46
CA ASN A 29 -4.91 -4.43 -14.37
C ASN A 29 -5.69 -4.52 -13.06
N GLU A 30 -6.66 -5.44 -13.02
CA GLU A 30 -7.42 -5.72 -11.80
C GLU A 30 -6.50 -6.36 -10.74
N CYS A 31 -6.47 -5.76 -9.56
CA CYS A 31 -5.62 -6.13 -8.44
C CYS A 31 -6.36 -5.93 -7.12
N THR A 32 -5.80 -6.53 -6.07
CA THR A 32 -6.28 -6.30 -4.71
C THR A 32 -5.28 -5.41 -4.00
N PHE A 33 -5.81 -4.34 -3.41
CA PHE A 33 -5.05 -3.43 -2.58
C PHE A 33 -5.09 -3.92 -1.14
N THR A 34 -3.93 -4.30 -0.61
CA THR A 34 -3.77 -4.73 0.78
C THR A 34 -3.35 -3.55 1.62
N ASN A 35 -3.94 -3.39 2.81
CA ASN A 35 -3.53 -2.38 3.76
C ASN A 35 -2.12 -2.73 4.28
N VAL A 36 -1.16 -1.86 3.99
CA VAL A 36 0.24 -1.98 4.42
C VAL A 36 0.63 -0.82 5.34
N THR A 37 -0.36 -0.18 5.96
CA THR A 37 -0.14 0.90 6.92
C THR A 37 0.61 0.33 8.10
N CYS A 38 1.83 0.79 8.32
CA CYS A 38 2.52 0.35 9.51
C CYS A 38 2.10 1.20 10.72
N TYR A 39 1.42 0.55 11.66
CA TYR A 39 0.99 1.13 12.94
C TYR A 39 2.08 1.04 14.02
N VAL A 40 3.24 0.49 13.67
CA VAL A 40 4.41 0.37 14.54
C VAL A 40 5.46 1.38 14.10
N PRO A 41 5.94 2.28 14.98
CA PRO A 41 6.88 3.35 14.62
C PRO A 41 8.24 2.85 14.10
N GLU A 42 8.61 1.60 14.36
CA GLU A 42 9.91 1.00 13.98
C GLU A 42 9.89 0.36 12.59
N CYS A 43 8.73 0.31 11.95
CA CYS A 43 8.48 -0.51 10.77
C CYS A 43 8.83 0.18 9.45
N GLY A 44 9.17 1.47 9.48
CA GLY A 44 9.39 2.30 8.28
C GLY A 44 10.83 2.48 7.83
N GLY A 45 11.75 1.63 8.30
CA GLY A 45 13.17 1.73 7.97
C GLY A 45 13.80 3.10 8.30
N PRO A 46 15.09 3.29 8.01
CA PRO A 46 15.77 4.57 8.24
C PRO A 46 15.28 5.70 7.31
N GLU A 47 14.47 5.41 6.29
CA GLU A 47 14.03 6.37 5.27
C GLU A 47 12.59 6.90 5.50
N GLY A 48 11.91 6.48 6.56
CA GLY A 48 10.67 7.12 7.03
C GLY A 48 9.39 6.72 6.28
N GLU A 49 9.43 5.68 5.46
CA GLU A 49 8.24 5.18 4.78
C GLU A 49 7.48 4.24 5.71
N HIS A 50 6.37 4.69 6.32
CA HIS A 50 5.46 3.90 7.18
C HIS A 50 4.71 2.76 6.42
N ILE A 51 5.44 1.97 5.64
CA ILE A 51 4.93 0.90 4.77
C ILE A 51 5.49 -0.41 5.31
N ASP A 52 4.61 -1.35 5.68
CA ASP A 52 5.04 -2.68 6.09
C ASP A 52 5.46 -3.50 4.85
N HIS A 53 6.77 -3.74 4.69
CA HIS A 53 7.31 -4.50 3.57
C HIS A 53 7.12 -6.02 3.68
N ARG A 54 6.65 -6.54 4.82
CA ARG A 54 6.36 -7.97 5.02
C ARG A 54 5.00 -8.39 4.45
N LEU A 55 4.15 -7.41 4.11
CA LEU A 55 2.81 -7.58 3.51
C LEU A 55 2.80 -7.37 1.99
#